data_AF-A0A2E3XW09-F1
#
_entry.id   AF-A0A2E3XW09-F1
#
_cell.length_a   1.000
_cell.length_b   1.000
_cell.length_c   1.000
_cell.angle_alpha   90.00
_cell.angle_beta   90.00
_cell.angle_gamma   90.00
#
_symmetry.space_group_name_H-M   'P 1'
#
loop_
_entity.id
_entity.type
_entity.pdbx_description
1 polymer ?
#
loop_
_entity_poly.entity_id
_entity_poly.type
_entity_poly.pdbx_seq_one_letter_code
_entity_poly.pdbx_strand_id
1 'polypeptide(L)'
;MKGLVKKLFLVVVLGVFVGMSHGARADYDCYRRVLNDFSVDSRSFQLYSEEVSMLFEEHPEVAARESIRLLENELECNKKSLSPVEVSCKEIIPGNAMSRVCYAENANGYFFISVDMMENINLVFNRWD
;
A
#
# COMPACT_ATOMS: atom_id res chain seq x y z
N MET A 1 -48.50 7.05 27.06
CA MET A 1 -47.69 7.77 26.03
C MET A 1 -46.21 7.96 26.39
N LYS A 2 -45.85 8.40 27.61
CA LYS A 2 -44.44 8.64 28.01
C LYS A 2 -43.51 7.41 27.99
N GLY A 3 -44.04 6.21 28.27
CA GLY A 3 -43.24 4.96 28.28
C GLY A 3 -42.90 4.40 26.90
N LEU A 4 -43.74 4.67 25.88
CA LEU A 4 -43.53 4.18 24.51
C LEU A 4 -42.41 4.96 23.81
N VAL A 5 -42.36 6.29 24.03
CA VAL A 5 -41.31 7.16 23.52
C VAL A 5 -39.94 6.79 24.12
N LYS A 6 -39.89 6.42 25.40
CA LYS A 6 -38.64 6.02 26.07
C LYS A 6 -38.08 4.69 25.53
N LYS A 7 -38.95 3.74 25.19
CA LYS A 7 -38.55 2.46 24.56
C LYS A 7 -38.11 2.66 23.11
N LEU A 8 -38.79 3.53 22.37
CA LEU A 8 -38.42 3.88 20.99
C LEU A 8 -37.04 4.56 20.95
N PHE A 9 -36.78 5.48 21.88
CA PHE A 9 -35.49 6.17 21.97
C PHE A 9 -34.35 5.20 22.32
N LEU A 10 -34.58 4.23 23.21
CA LEU A 10 -33.59 3.22 23.57
C LEU A 10 -33.22 2.31 22.38
N VAL A 11 -34.20 1.90 21.58
CA VAL A 11 -34.00 1.06 20.38
C VAL A 11 -33.25 1.82 19.28
N VAL A 12 -33.57 3.11 19.09
CA VAL A 12 -32.86 3.97 18.12
C VAL A 12 -31.41 4.18 18.54
N VAL A 13 -31.15 4.44 19.83
CA VAL A 13 -29.78 4.61 20.34
C VAL A 13 -28.99 3.30 20.22
N LEU A 14 -29.57 2.15 20.55
CA LEU A 14 -28.89 0.85 20.37
C LEU A 14 -28.60 0.54 18.90
N GLY A 15 -29.53 0.89 17.99
CA GLY A 15 -29.35 0.71 16.55
C GLY A 15 -28.22 1.58 15.96
N VAL A 16 -28.06 2.80 16.47
CA VAL A 16 -26.98 3.71 16.06
C VAL A 16 -25.60 3.20 16.52
N PHE A 17 -25.50 2.60 17.71
CA PHE A 17 -24.22 2.04 18.19
C PHE A 17 -23.76 0.80 17.41
N VAL A 18 -24.66 -0.05 16.94
CA VAL A 18 -24.31 -1.24 16.13
C VAL A 18 -23.92 -0.86 14.69
N GLY A 19 -24.42 0.27 14.18
CA GLY A 19 -24.06 0.77 12.84
C GLY A 19 -22.62 1.27 12.72
N MET A 20 -21.96 1.64 13.83
CA MET A 20 -20.63 2.27 13.81
C MET A 20 -19.45 1.27 13.83
N SER A 21 -19.71 -0.03 13.99
CA SER A 21 -18.64 -1.05 14.15
C SER A 21 -17.96 -1.56 12.87
N HIS A 22 -18.23 -0.99 11.69
CA HIS A 22 -17.75 -1.53 10.41
C HIS A 22 -16.58 -0.78 9.75
N GLY A 23 -15.90 0.13 10.46
CA GLY A 23 -15.02 1.14 9.83
C GLY A 23 -13.51 0.89 9.73
N ALA A 24 -12.91 -0.19 10.26
CA ALA A 24 -11.45 -0.21 10.50
C ALA A 24 -10.68 -1.50 10.12
N ARG A 25 -11.10 -2.25 9.09
CA ARG A 25 -10.50 -3.57 8.77
C ARG A 25 -9.70 -3.66 7.47
N ALA A 26 -9.61 -2.58 6.70
CA ALA A 26 -9.02 -2.61 5.35
C ALA A 26 -7.48 -2.66 5.32
N ASP A 27 -6.82 -1.95 6.24
CA ASP A 27 -5.37 -1.76 6.21
C ASP A 27 -4.58 -2.98 6.71
N TYR A 28 -5.06 -3.57 7.80
CA TYR A 28 -4.44 -4.76 8.41
C TYR A 28 -4.41 -5.96 7.46
N ASP A 29 -5.43 -6.10 6.61
CA ASP A 29 -5.51 -7.21 5.67
C ASP A 29 -4.45 -7.09 4.57
N CYS A 30 -4.20 -5.89 4.06
CA CYS A 30 -3.19 -5.70 3.01
C CYS A 30 -1.78 -5.92 3.55
N TYR A 31 -1.47 -5.38 4.73
CA TYR A 31 -0.19 -5.59 5.38
C TYR A 31 0.09 -7.08 5.66
N ARG A 32 -0.95 -7.81 6.06
CA ARG A 32 -0.85 -9.26 6.24
C ARG A 32 -0.58 -10.00 4.92
N ARG A 33 -1.26 -9.61 3.82
CA ARG A 33 -1.07 -10.21 2.49
C ARG A 33 0.33 -9.95 1.92
N VAL A 34 0.86 -8.74 2.07
CA VAL A 34 2.21 -8.41 1.56
C VAL A 34 3.29 -9.24 2.27
N LEU A 35 3.07 -9.66 3.53
CA LEU A 35 3.97 -10.55 4.28
C LEU A 35 3.56 -12.02 4.28
N ASN A 36 2.60 -12.42 3.43
CA ASN A 36 2.08 -13.79 3.38
C ASN A 36 1.73 -14.34 4.78
N ASP A 37 0.80 -13.67 5.46
CA ASP A 37 0.37 -14.03 6.82
C ASP A 37 1.49 -13.95 7.87
N PHE A 38 2.42 -13.01 7.71
CA PHE A 38 3.59 -12.83 8.59
C PHE A 38 4.52 -14.05 8.62
N SER A 39 4.48 -14.91 7.60
CA SER A 39 5.41 -16.03 7.46
C SER A 39 6.82 -15.59 7.06
N VAL A 40 6.96 -14.34 6.58
CA VAL A 40 8.23 -13.72 6.17
C VAL A 40 8.30 -12.28 6.65
N ASP A 41 9.52 -11.78 6.84
CA ASP A 41 9.79 -10.37 7.20
C ASP A 41 10.09 -9.49 5.98
N SER A 42 10.41 -10.14 4.86
CA SER A 42 10.72 -9.52 3.59
C SER A 42 10.11 -10.33 2.45
N ARG A 43 9.59 -9.65 1.42
CA ARG A 43 9.03 -10.31 0.24
C ARG A 43 9.30 -9.50 -1.03
N SER A 44 9.73 -10.22 -2.06
CA SER A 44 9.93 -9.68 -3.41
C SER A 44 8.71 -9.91 -4.29
N PHE A 45 8.40 -8.92 -5.13
CA PHE A 45 7.37 -8.94 -6.14
C PHE A 45 7.96 -8.45 -7.45
N GLN A 46 7.47 -9.02 -8.55
CA GLN A 46 7.80 -8.57 -9.90
C GLN A 46 6.49 -8.29 -10.62
N LEU A 47 6.34 -7.07 -11.11
CA LEU A 47 5.17 -6.58 -11.81
C LEU A 47 5.59 -6.07 -13.20
N TYR A 48 4.62 -5.92 -14.10
CA TYR A 48 4.86 -5.33 -15.41
C TYR A 48 3.85 -4.22 -15.68
N SER A 49 4.35 -3.06 -16.10
CA SER A 49 3.54 -1.94 -16.56
C SER A 49 4.42 -1.01 -17.40
N GLU A 50 4.13 -0.95 -18.69
CA GLU A 50 4.81 -0.06 -19.65
C GLU A 50 4.71 1.41 -19.20
N GLU A 51 3.52 1.86 -18.79
CA GLU A 51 3.28 3.23 -18.30
C GLU A 51 4.17 3.58 -17.09
N VAL A 52 4.21 2.70 -16.08
CA VAL A 52 4.99 2.96 -14.87
C VAL A 52 6.50 2.83 -15.13
N SER A 53 6.90 1.94 -16.05
CA SER A 53 8.30 1.80 -16.48
C SER A 53 8.81 3.11 -17.12
N MET A 54 8.05 3.68 -18.06
CA MET A 54 8.40 4.96 -18.69
C MET A 54 8.50 6.10 -17.67
N LEU A 55 7.58 6.17 -16.71
CA LEU A 55 7.61 7.17 -15.64
C LEU A 55 8.86 7.05 -14.76
N PHE A 56 9.50 5.88 -14.68
CA PHE A 56 10.63 5.68 -13.78
C PHE A 56 11.88 6.48 -14.22
N GLU A 57 12.02 6.75 -15.52
CA GLU A 57 13.10 7.58 -16.06
C GLU A 57 12.84 9.07 -15.79
N GLU A 58 11.62 9.55 -16.07
CA GLU A 58 11.26 10.97 -16.04
C GLU A 58 10.84 11.47 -14.65
N HIS A 59 10.07 10.66 -13.92
CA HIS A 59 9.39 10.99 -12.68
C HIS A 59 9.44 9.81 -11.68
N PRO A 60 10.64 9.43 -11.21
CA PRO A 60 10.85 8.19 -10.47
C PRO A 60 10.04 8.09 -9.17
N GLU A 61 9.85 9.20 -8.45
CA GLU A 61 9.05 9.20 -7.22
C GLU A 61 7.56 8.95 -7.51
N VAL A 62 7.06 9.42 -8.66
CA VAL A 62 5.69 9.14 -9.10
C VAL A 62 5.57 7.67 -9.50
N ALA A 63 6.52 7.17 -10.30
CA ALA A 63 6.57 5.79 -10.72
C ALA A 63 6.62 4.80 -9.54
N ALA A 64 7.41 5.11 -8.51
CA ALA A 64 7.46 4.32 -7.28
C ALA A 64 6.11 4.26 -6.55
N ARG A 65 5.37 5.37 -6.47
CA ARG A 65 4.02 5.41 -5.86
C ARG A 65 3.02 4.60 -6.69
N GLU A 66 3.06 4.71 -8.01
CA GLU A 66 2.18 3.93 -8.88
C GLU A 66 2.54 2.43 -8.85
N SER A 67 3.81 2.08 -8.73
CA SER A 67 4.27 0.69 -8.57
C SER A 67 3.67 0.03 -7.32
N ILE A 68 3.66 0.75 -6.19
CA ILE A 68 3.01 0.27 -4.96
C ILE A 68 1.50 0.13 -5.15
N ARG A 69 0.84 1.03 -5.89
CA ARG A 69 -0.59 0.90 -6.19
C ARG A 69 -0.90 -0.28 -7.12
N LEU A 70 -0.03 -0.58 -8.06
CA LEU A 70 -0.13 -1.79 -8.88
C LEU A 70 -0.04 -3.03 -7.99
N LEU A 71 0.90 -3.06 -7.05
CA LEU A 71 1.01 -4.15 -6.08
C LEU A 71 -0.23 -4.26 -5.18
N GLU A 72 -0.78 -3.14 -4.71
CA GLU A 72 -2.05 -3.13 -3.95
C GLU A 72 -3.17 -3.79 -4.75
N ASN A 73 -3.30 -3.49 -6.04
CA ASN A 73 -4.32 -4.09 -6.90
C ASN A 73 -4.09 -5.61 -7.09
N GLU A 74 -2.84 -6.03 -7.31
CA GLU A 74 -2.47 -7.46 -7.46
C GLU A 74 -2.77 -8.27 -6.19
N LEU A 75 -2.57 -7.66 -5.02
CA LEU A 75 -2.89 -8.26 -3.73
C LEU A 75 -4.37 -8.11 -3.34
N GLU A 76 -5.20 -7.54 -4.21
CA GLU A 76 -6.61 -7.20 -3.97
C GLU A 76 -6.82 -6.36 -2.70
N CYS A 77 -5.89 -5.45 -2.43
CA CYS A 77 -5.97 -4.50 -1.34
C CYS A 77 -6.91 -3.34 -1.65
N ASN A 78 -7.37 -2.66 -0.61
CA ASN A 78 -8.01 -1.35 -0.78
C ASN A 78 -6.96 -0.33 -1.24
N LYS A 79 -7.41 0.64 -2.05
CA LYS A 79 -6.54 1.72 -2.51
C LYS A 79 -5.93 2.45 -1.31
N LYS A 80 -4.61 2.64 -1.36
CA LYS A 80 -3.82 3.39 -0.37
C LYS A 80 -3.50 2.66 0.95
N SER A 81 -3.71 1.35 1.05
CA SER A 81 -3.31 0.57 2.24
C SER A 81 -1.79 0.49 2.46
N LEU A 82 -0.99 0.62 1.40
CA LEU A 82 0.47 0.59 1.44
C LEU A 82 1.07 1.94 1.04
N SER A 83 0.25 2.99 0.94
CA SER A 83 0.68 4.30 0.44
C SER A 83 1.88 4.85 1.21
N PRO A 84 2.97 5.20 0.50
CA PRO A 84 4.18 5.67 1.16
C PRO A 84 4.02 7.11 1.66
N VAL A 85 4.55 7.36 2.86
CA VAL A 85 4.68 8.69 3.46
C VAL A 85 5.78 9.45 2.71
N GLU A 86 6.95 8.83 2.60
CA GLU A 86 8.12 9.41 1.93
C GLU A 86 8.61 8.50 0.81
N VAL A 87 9.09 9.11 -0.27
CA VAL A 87 9.71 8.42 -1.41
C VAL A 87 10.98 9.18 -1.78
N SER A 88 12.09 8.45 -1.86
CA SER A 88 13.39 8.97 -2.26
C SER A 88 14.00 8.08 -3.31
N CYS A 89 14.37 8.65 -4.46
CA CYS A 89 14.94 7.91 -5.58
C CYS A 89 16.36 8.35 -5.84
N LYS A 90 17.26 7.38 -6.07
CA LYS A 90 18.67 7.67 -6.34
C LYS A 90 19.23 6.74 -7.39
N GLU A 91 20.06 7.29 -8.27
CA GLU A 91 20.91 6.52 -9.17
C GLU A 91 22.02 5.84 -8.38
N ILE A 92 22.08 4.52 -8.46
CA ILE A 92 23.15 3.75 -7.84
C ILE A 92 24.45 3.94 -8.61
N ILE A 93 24.35 4.07 -9.94
CA ILE A 93 25.45 4.42 -10.84
C ILE A 93 25.19 5.84 -11.36
N PRO A 94 25.95 6.85 -10.89
CA PRO A 94 25.72 8.24 -11.29
C PRO A 94 25.77 8.42 -12.81
N GLY A 95 24.75 9.08 -13.37
CA GLY A 95 24.64 9.33 -14.80
C GLY A 95 23.99 8.19 -15.59
N ASN A 96 23.54 7.13 -14.91
CA ASN A 96 22.75 6.06 -15.50
C ASN A 96 21.35 6.03 -14.87
N ALA A 97 20.37 6.64 -15.55
CA ALA A 97 18.99 6.71 -15.11
C ALA A 97 18.36 5.32 -14.88
N MET A 98 18.78 4.31 -15.65
CA MET A 98 18.30 2.92 -15.51
C MET A 98 18.85 2.21 -14.26
N SER A 99 19.85 2.78 -13.60
CA SER A 99 20.39 2.26 -12.33
C SER A 99 19.64 2.78 -11.10
N ARG A 100 18.55 3.51 -11.31
CA ARG A 100 17.81 4.18 -10.24
C ARG A 100 17.08 3.16 -9.37
N VAL A 101 17.14 3.38 -8.07
CA VAL A 101 16.38 2.64 -7.07
C VAL A 101 15.63 3.65 -6.22
N CYS A 102 14.35 3.40 -6.01
CA CYS A 102 13.51 4.18 -5.12
C CYS A 102 13.33 3.45 -3.80
N TYR A 103 13.54 4.18 -2.71
CA TYR A 103 13.15 3.80 -1.37
C TYR A 103 11.82 4.50 -1.05
N ALA A 104 10.84 3.74 -0.57
CA ALA A 104 9.52 4.27 -0.23
C ALA A 104 9.04 3.67 1.10
N GLU A 105 8.74 4.50 2.08
CA GLU A 105 8.39 4.02 3.43
C GLU A 105 6.97 4.38 3.83
N ASN A 106 6.38 3.54 4.67
CA ASN A 106 5.09 3.76 5.31
C ASN A 106 5.16 3.35 6.79
N ALA A 107 4.02 3.40 7.48
CA ALA A 107 3.93 3.07 8.90
C ALA A 107 4.27 1.61 9.24
N ASN A 108 4.18 0.70 8.25
CA ASN A 108 4.31 -0.75 8.44
C ASN A 108 5.68 -1.29 7.97
N GLY A 109 6.38 -0.57 7.10
CA GLY A 109 7.66 -0.99 6.55
C GLY A 109 8.17 -0.06 5.46
N TYR A 110 9.01 -0.60 4.58
CA TYR A 110 9.56 0.11 3.44
C TYR A 110 9.70 -0.79 2.20
N PHE A 111 9.71 -0.16 1.04
CA PHE A 111 9.92 -0.77 -0.26
C PHE A 111 11.24 -0.30 -0.86
N PHE A 112 11.97 -1.23 -1.46
CA PHE A 112 12.92 -0.93 -2.52
C PHE A 112 12.27 -1.23 -3.87
N ILE A 113 12.33 -0.27 -4.79
CA ILE A 113 11.68 -0.34 -6.09
C ILE A 113 12.72 -0.05 -7.18
N SER A 114 12.77 -0.89 -8.20
CA SER A 114 13.67 -0.75 -9.35
C SER A 114 13.01 -1.29 -10.60
N VAL A 115 13.49 -0.86 -11.77
CA VAL A 115 13.05 -1.38 -13.06
C VAL A 115 14.22 -2.12 -13.71
N ASP A 116 13.97 -3.30 -14.29
CA ASP A 116 15.00 -4.03 -15.03
C ASP A 116 15.00 -3.69 -16.53
N MET A 117 15.97 -4.23 -17.26
CA MET A 117 16.12 -3.98 -18.70
C MET A 117 14.98 -4.54 -19.56
N MET A 118 14.10 -5.36 -18.98
CA MET A 118 12.91 -5.90 -19.62
C MET A 118 11.64 -5.17 -19.16
N GLU A 119 11.79 -3.98 -18.58
CA GLU A 119 10.68 -3.12 -18.10
C GLU A 119 9.87 -3.76 -16.98
N ASN A 120 10.38 -4.79 -16.30
CA ASN A 120 9.72 -5.31 -15.12
C ASN A 120 10.06 -4.44 -13.91
N ILE A 121 9.03 -4.19 -13.12
CA ILE A 121 9.11 -3.45 -11.87
C ILE A 121 9.35 -4.46 -10.76
N ASN A 122 10.50 -4.34 -10.12
CA ASN A 122 10.90 -5.17 -8.99
C ASN A 122 10.66 -4.40 -7.69
N LEU A 123 9.79 -4.93 -6.83
CA LEU A 123 9.50 -4.38 -5.51
C LEU A 123 9.98 -5.36 -4.42
N VAL A 124 10.70 -4.87 -3.43
CA VAL A 124 11.04 -5.63 -2.22
C VAL A 124 10.46 -4.91 -1.03
N PHE A 125 9.43 -5.49 -0.42
CA PHE A 125 8.87 -4.99 0.83
C PHE A 125 9.62 -5.60 2.01
N ASN A 126 9.95 -4.77 3.00
CA ASN A 126 10.49 -5.19 4.29
C ASN A 126 9.66 -4.55 5.39
N ARG A 127 9.24 -5.35 6.37
CA ARG A 127 8.58 -4.80 7.56
C ARG A 127 9.58 -4.05 8.44
N TRP A 128 9.08 -3.10 9.21
CA TRP A 128 9.83 -2.59 10.35
C TRP A 128 9.98 -3.70 11.41
N ASP A 129 11.11 -3.70 12.11
CA ASP A 129 11.31 -4.54 13.29
C ASP A 129 10.53 -3.98 14.50
#